data_AF-A0A8S3TKS0-F1
#
_entry.id   AF-A0A8S3TKS0-F1
#
_cell.length_a   1.000
_cell.length_b   1.000
_cell.length_c   1.000
_cell.angle_alpha   90.00
_cell.angle_beta   90.00
_cell.angle_gamma   90.00
#
_symmetry.space_group_name_H-M   'P 1'
#
loop_
_entity.id
_entity.type
_entity.pdbx_description
1 polymer ?
#
loop_
_entity_poly.entity_id
_entity_poly.type
_entity_poly.pdbx_seq_one_letter_code
_entity_poly.pdbx_strand_id
1 'polypeptide(L)'
;MRSDNVSSGEKSDYVSSGEKSDYVSSGEKSHYVSSGDMSDYVSSGEKSDYVSSGEKSDYVSSGEKSHYVSSGEKSHYVSSGDMSDYVSSEEKSDYVSSGEKFDYVSSGEMSDHVSSGKKSGYLSSGEKSDYVSSGEMSDYVSSGEKSDYVLSGEKSDYVTL
;
A
#
# COMPACT_ATOMS: atom_id res chain seq x y z
N MET A 1 14.41 -10.15 22.42
CA MET A 1 13.82 -8.88 22.85
C MET A 1 13.24 -8.28 21.60
N ARG A 2 11.92 -8.26 21.50
CA ARG A 2 11.13 -7.81 20.35
C ARG A 2 10.16 -6.84 20.98
N SER A 3 10.51 -5.56 20.96
CA SER A 3 9.67 -4.44 21.39
C SER A 3 10.45 -3.15 21.26
N ASP A 4 10.38 -2.57 20.06
CA ASP A 4 10.59 -1.14 19.84
C ASP A 4 9.25 -0.56 19.37
N ASN A 5 8.75 0.42 20.12
CA ASN A 5 7.61 1.25 19.73
C ASN A 5 8.17 2.63 19.38
N VAL A 6 8.08 3.01 18.11
CA VAL A 6 8.52 4.31 17.63
C VAL A 6 7.29 5.12 17.27
N SER A 7 7.06 6.20 18.01
CA SER A 7 5.99 7.16 17.71
C SER A 7 6.54 8.57 17.73
N SER A 8 6.07 9.43 16.83
CA SER A 8 6.44 10.84 16.81
C SER A 8 5.27 11.76 17.19
N GLY A 9 5.57 13.04 17.43
CA GLY A 9 4.54 14.06 17.66
C GLY A 9 3.82 14.47 16.37
N GLU A 10 2.90 15.43 16.47
CA GLU A 10 2.05 15.90 15.34
C GLU A 10 2.82 16.27 14.06
N LYS A 11 4.08 16.71 14.19
CA LYS A 11 4.93 17.09 13.07
C LYS A 11 6.30 16.45 13.24
N SER A 12 6.76 15.72 12.24
CA SER A 12 8.08 15.10 12.27
C SER A 12 8.62 14.89 10.86
N ASP A 13 9.86 15.29 10.61
CA ASP A 13 10.43 15.07 9.27
C ASP A 13 10.67 13.58 9.01
N TYR A 14 11.18 12.86 10.01
CA TYR A 14 11.51 11.44 9.91
C TYR A 14 11.01 10.67 11.13
N VAL A 15 10.34 9.55 10.89
CA VAL A 15 9.99 8.54 11.88
C VAL A 15 10.53 7.22 11.36
N SER A 16 11.52 6.65 12.04
CA SER A 16 12.09 5.38 11.61
C SER A 16 12.45 4.46 12.76
N SER A 17 12.38 3.16 12.50
CA SER A 17 12.81 2.13 13.43
C SER A 17 13.80 1.16 12.78
N GLY A 18 14.47 0.36 13.62
CA GLY A 18 15.21 -0.81 13.16
C GLY A 18 14.29 -1.98 12.76
N GLU A 19 14.89 -3.16 12.64
CA GLU A 19 14.17 -4.43 12.47
C GLU A 19 13.36 -4.79 13.73
N LYS A 20 12.32 -5.61 13.54
CA LYS A 20 11.55 -6.26 14.62
C LYS A 20 10.89 -5.28 15.58
N SER A 21 10.47 -4.13 15.05
CA SER A 21 9.64 -3.18 15.78
C SER A 21 8.21 -3.67 15.86
N ASP A 22 7.55 -3.45 16.99
CA ASP A 22 6.14 -3.81 17.11
C ASP A 22 5.30 -2.73 16.41
N TYR A 23 5.64 -1.45 16.62
CA TYR A 23 4.89 -0.31 16.08
C TYR A 23 5.80 0.83 15.62
N VAL A 24 5.54 1.34 14.42
CA VAL A 24 6.10 2.59 13.89
C VAL A 24 4.95 3.48 13.45
N SER A 25 4.82 4.66 14.07
CA SER A 25 3.77 5.61 13.73
C SER A 25 4.21 7.06 13.77
N SER A 26 3.69 7.87 12.86
CA SER A 26 3.82 9.33 12.92
C SER A 26 2.54 10.01 13.38
N GLY A 27 2.67 11.25 13.84
CA GLY A 27 1.53 12.15 14.01
C GLY A 27 0.95 12.63 12.68
N GLU A 28 0.07 13.65 12.72
CA GLU A 28 -0.67 14.13 11.54
C GLU A 28 0.17 14.44 10.30
N LYS A 29 1.40 14.96 10.50
CA LYS A 29 2.29 15.39 9.41
C LYS A 29 3.66 14.78 9.57
N SER A 30 4.07 14.05 8.55
CA SER A 30 5.45 13.60 8.42
C SER A 30 5.97 13.72 7.00
N HIS A 31 7.29 13.79 6.81
CA HIS A 31 7.83 13.62 5.45
C HIS A 31 8.09 12.12 5.18
N TYR A 32 8.72 11.41 6.13
CA TYR A 32 9.07 10.00 5.98
C TYR A 32 8.68 9.18 7.21
N VAL A 33 7.98 8.08 6.98
CA VAL A 33 7.74 7.01 7.97
C VAL A 33 8.31 5.71 7.42
N SER A 34 9.24 5.08 8.14
CA SER A 34 9.81 3.82 7.70
C SER A 34 10.10 2.84 8.82
N SER A 35 10.09 1.55 8.51
CA SER A 35 10.53 0.50 9.43
C SER A 35 11.53 -0.44 8.76
N GLY A 36 12.33 -1.14 9.58
CA GLY A 36 13.07 -2.30 9.11
C GLY A 36 12.16 -3.53 8.95
N ASP A 37 12.80 -4.67 8.64
CA ASP A 37 12.11 -5.94 8.44
C ASP A 37 11.40 -6.43 9.70
N MET A 38 10.39 -7.26 9.50
CA MET A 38 9.61 -7.94 10.55
C MET A 38 8.93 -6.96 11.50
N SER A 39 8.50 -5.81 10.99
CA SER A 39 7.75 -4.84 11.79
C SER A 39 6.27 -5.18 11.78
N ASP A 40 5.64 -5.28 12.94
CA ASP A 40 4.25 -5.73 12.97
C ASP A 40 3.31 -4.63 12.38
N TYR A 41 3.51 -3.36 12.75
CA TYR A 41 2.69 -2.23 12.27
C TYR A 41 3.52 -1.01 11.85
N VAL A 42 3.29 -0.51 10.63
CA VAL A 42 3.80 0.76 10.11
C VAL A 42 2.62 1.62 9.67
N SER A 43 2.52 2.82 10.24
CA SER A 43 1.40 3.73 9.97
C SER A 43 1.84 5.18 9.92
N SER A 44 1.12 6.01 9.16
CA SER A 44 1.34 7.44 9.15
C SER A 44 0.05 8.23 9.39
N GLY A 45 0.19 9.48 9.83
CA GLY A 45 -0.92 10.43 9.84
C GLY A 45 -1.35 10.89 8.44
N GLU A 46 -2.28 11.86 8.42
CA GLU A 46 -2.99 12.36 7.23
C GLU A 46 -2.16 13.00 6.11
N LYS A 47 -0.88 13.33 6.36
CA LYS A 47 -0.03 14.01 5.38
C LYS A 47 1.39 13.51 5.50
N SER A 48 1.66 12.40 4.82
CA SER A 48 2.98 11.79 4.80
C SER A 48 3.50 11.62 3.40
N ASP A 49 4.63 12.23 3.06
CA ASP A 49 5.12 12.11 1.68
C ASP A 49 5.48 10.64 1.36
N TYR A 50 6.12 9.93 2.29
CA TYR A 50 6.54 8.54 2.10
C TYR A 50 6.25 7.67 3.33
N VAL A 51 5.65 6.50 3.10
CA VAL A 51 5.46 5.44 4.07
C VAL A 51 6.04 4.14 3.52
N SER A 52 6.99 3.54 4.23
CA SER A 52 7.60 2.28 3.80
C SER A 52 7.85 1.30 4.93
N SER A 53 7.89 0.01 4.60
CA SER A 53 8.33 -1.04 5.51
C SER A 53 9.32 -1.98 4.84
N GLY A 54 10.15 -2.63 5.66
CA GLY A 54 10.93 -3.78 5.23
C GLY A 54 10.07 -5.02 4.97
N GLU A 55 10.74 -6.15 4.74
CA GLU A 55 10.09 -7.44 4.50
C GLU A 55 9.26 -7.91 5.70
N LYS A 56 8.26 -8.75 5.45
CA LYS A 56 7.48 -9.47 6.46
C LYS A 56 6.83 -8.52 7.48
N SER A 57 6.37 -7.36 7.01
CA SER A 57 5.64 -6.44 7.86
C SER A 57 4.17 -6.81 7.86
N ASP A 58 3.52 -6.94 9.01
CA ASP A 58 2.14 -7.44 9.00
C ASP A 58 1.18 -6.38 8.42
N TYR A 59 1.35 -5.11 8.80
CA TYR A 59 0.49 -4.01 8.35
C TYR A 59 1.28 -2.76 7.97
N VAL A 60 1.05 -2.27 6.75
CA VAL A 60 1.54 -0.98 6.26
C VAL A 60 0.35 -0.14 5.84
N SER A 61 0.21 1.04 6.45
CA SER A 61 -0.90 1.94 6.17
C SER A 61 -0.44 3.39 6.11
N SER A 62 -1.07 4.19 5.27
CA SER A 62 -0.94 5.64 5.31
C SER A 62 -2.29 6.30 5.55
N GLY A 63 -2.25 7.51 6.11
CA GLY A 63 -3.40 8.41 6.07
C GLY A 63 -3.68 8.90 4.65
N GLU A 64 -4.56 9.90 4.55
CA GLU A 64 -4.79 10.61 3.29
C GLU A 64 -3.50 11.23 2.71
N LYS A 65 -3.57 11.70 1.46
CA LYS A 65 -2.60 12.59 0.82
C LYS A 65 -1.16 12.13 0.98
N SER A 66 -0.93 10.82 0.93
CA SER A 66 0.39 10.27 1.06
C SER A 66 0.98 10.02 -0.32
N HIS A 67 2.10 10.64 -0.67
CA HIS A 67 2.58 10.55 -2.05
C HIS A 67 2.98 9.11 -2.41
N TYR A 68 3.67 8.40 -1.52
CA TYR A 68 4.14 7.03 -1.75
C TYR A 68 3.90 6.13 -0.54
N VAL A 69 3.28 4.99 -0.77
CA VAL A 69 3.15 3.90 0.20
C VAL A 69 3.75 2.64 -0.41
N SER A 70 4.71 2.02 0.28
CA SER A 70 5.38 0.81 -0.21
C SER A 70 5.60 -0.19 0.91
N SER A 71 5.62 -1.49 0.58
CA SER A 71 6.05 -2.53 1.51
C SER A 71 6.95 -3.55 0.82
N GLY A 72 7.88 -4.12 1.58
CA GLY A 72 8.70 -5.24 1.13
C GLY A 72 7.92 -6.56 1.02
N GLU A 73 8.62 -7.62 0.61
CA GLU A 73 8.01 -8.94 0.42
C GLU A 73 7.25 -9.45 1.65
N LYS A 74 6.19 -10.24 1.40
CA LYS A 74 5.41 -10.96 2.41
C LYS A 74 4.77 -10.04 3.44
N SER A 75 4.38 -8.84 3.02
CA SER A 75 3.64 -7.95 3.90
C SER A 75 2.16 -8.32 3.86
N HIS A 76 1.51 -8.59 5.00
CA HIS A 76 0.15 -9.13 4.93
C HIS A 76 -0.86 -8.10 4.39
N TYR A 77 -0.77 -6.84 4.84
CA TYR A 77 -1.70 -5.78 4.44
C TYR A 77 -0.97 -4.49 4.07
N VAL A 78 -1.25 -3.96 2.89
CA VAL A 78 -0.77 -2.66 2.40
C VAL A 78 -1.96 -1.82 2.02
N SER A 79 -2.07 -0.63 2.61
CA SER A 79 -3.18 0.28 2.37
C SER A 79 -2.75 1.74 2.34
N SER A 80 -3.45 2.54 1.56
CA SER A 80 -3.31 3.99 1.61
C SER A 80 -4.66 4.68 1.70
N GLY A 81 -4.67 5.86 2.30
CA GLY A 81 -5.83 6.75 2.27
C GLY A 81 -6.04 7.40 0.90
N ASP A 82 -7.07 8.24 0.82
CA ASP A 82 -7.41 8.98 -0.39
C ASP A 82 -6.29 9.92 -0.84
N MET A 83 -6.23 10.20 -2.14
CA MET A 83 -5.27 11.12 -2.76
C MET A 83 -3.81 10.69 -2.57
N SER A 84 -3.58 9.38 -2.44
CA SER A 84 -2.23 8.86 -2.45
C SER A 84 -1.77 8.62 -3.88
N ASP A 85 -0.61 9.10 -4.29
CA ASP A 85 -0.23 9.03 -5.71
C ASP A 85 0.19 7.58 -6.08
N TYR A 86 1.00 6.93 -5.25
CA TYR A 86 1.56 5.60 -5.51
C TYR A 86 1.36 4.66 -4.31
N VAL A 87 0.83 3.47 -4.57
CA VAL A 87 0.80 2.35 -3.61
C VAL A 87 1.46 1.14 -4.24
N SER A 88 2.47 0.59 -3.59
CA SER A 88 3.14 -0.61 -4.06
C SER A 88 3.35 -1.64 -2.97
N SER A 89 3.38 -2.90 -3.40
CA SER A 89 3.86 -3.99 -2.58
C SER A 89 4.72 -4.92 -3.42
N GLU A 90 5.75 -5.49 -2.81
CA GLU A 90 6.49 -6.61 -3.40
C GLU A 90 5.67 -7.93 -3.31
N GLU A 91 6.32 -9.05 -3.58
CA GLU A 91 5.67 -10.36 -3.71
C GLU A 91 4.97 -10.83 -2.41
N LYS A 92 3.95 -11.66 -2.59
CA LYS A 92 3.28 -12.45 -1.54
C LYS A 92 2.61 -11.60 -0.46
N SER A 93 2.10 -10.45 -0.85
CA SER A 93 1.29 -9.64 0.05
C SER A 93 -0.17 -9.98 -0.10
N ASP A 94 -0.82 -10.40 0.99
CA ASP A 94 -2.18 -10.93 0.93
C ASP A 94 -3.18 -9.86 0.45
N TYR A 95 -3.02 -8.61 0.89
CA TYR A 95 -3.91 -7.49 0.54
C TYR A 95 -3.15 -6.22 0.17
N VAL A 96 -3.44 -5.67 -1.01
CA VAL A 96 -2.99 -4.34 -1.45
C VAL A 96 -4.21 -3.49 -1.80
N SER A 97 -4.33 -2.32 -1.20
CA SER A 97 -5.47 -1.42 -1.42
C SER A 97 -5.07 0.05 -1.46
N SER A 98 -5.83 0.85 -2.21
CA SER A 98 -5.75 2.31 -2.18
C SER A 98 -7.12 2.94 -1.98
N GLY A 99 -7.11 4.15 -1.42
CA GLY A 99 -8.27 5.04 -1.39
C GLY A 99 -8.64 5.60 -2.78
N GLU A 100 -9.46 6.64 -2.78
CA GLU A 100 -9.85 7.33 -4.01
C GLU A 100 -8.73 8.21 -4.59
N LYS A 101 -8.77 8.46 -5.91
CA LYS A 101 -7.92 9.42 -6.62
C LYS A 101 -6.42 9.15 -6.46
N PHE A 102 -6.02 7.92 -6.70
CA PHE A 102 -4.61 7.55 -6.79
C PHE A 102 -4.18 7.49 -8.25
N ASP A 103 -2.88 7.69 -8.48
CA ASP A 103 -2.31 7.61 -9.83
C ASP A 103 -1.91 6.17 -10.16
N TYR A 104 -1.26 5.44 -9.24
CA TYR A 104 -0.76 4.07 -9.46
C TYR A 104 -0.92 3.15 -8.23
N VAL A 105 -1.44 1.94 -8.46
CA VAL A 105 -1.41 0.80 -7.52
C VAL A 105 -0.71 -0.36 -8.20
N SER A 106 0.28 -0.96 -7.53
CA SER A 106 0.96 -2.15 -8.00
C SER A 106 1.11 -3.18 -6.90
N SER A 107 0.78 -4.43 -7.16
CA SER A 107 1.19 -5.56 -6.31
C SER A 107 2.24 -6.42 -7.01
N GLY A 108 3.06 -7.10 -6.21
CA GLY A 108 3.92 -8.17 -6.69
C GLY A 108 3.14 -9.44 -7.02
N GLU A 109 3.89 -10.48 -7.39
CA GLU A 109 3.31 -11.81 -7.63
C GLU A 109 2.68 -12.40 -6.37
N MET A 110 1.68 -13.26 -6.55
CA MET A 110 1.01 -14.02 -5.50
C MET A 110 0.38 -13.11 -4.43
N SER A 111 -0.15 -11.96 -4.85
CA SER A 111 -0.97 -11.14 -3.97
C SER A 111 -2.42 -11.56 -4.05
N ASP A 112 -3.00 -12.08 -2.97
CA ASP A 112 -4.35 -12.64 -3.01
C ASP A 112 -5.40 -11.60 -3.44
N HIS A 113 -5.32 -10.37 -2.91
CA HIS A 113 -6.28 -9.31 -3.20
C HIS A 113 -5.61 -7.99 -3.53
N VAL A 114 -5.91 -7.43 -4.70
CA VAL A 114 -5.51 -6.10 -5.13
C VAL A 114 -6.74 -5.29 -5.43
N SER A 115 -6.87 -4.14 -4.77
CA SER A 115 -8.04 -3.29 -4.97
C SER A 115 -7.68 -1.82 -5.03
N SER A 116 -8.56 -1.05 -5.65
CA SER A 116 -8.48 0.39 -5.59
C SER A 116 -9.82 1.10 -5.45
N GLY A 117 -9.74 2.31 -4.90
CA GLY A 117 -10.84 3.26 -4.87
C GLY A 117 -11.18 3.83 -6.26
N LYS A 118 -12.09 4.79 -6.26
CA LYS A 118 -12.57 5.45 -7.48
C LYS A 118 -11.51 6.38 -8.08
N LYS A 119 -11.62 6.66 -9.38
CA LYS A 119 -10.79 7.61 -10.12
C LYS A 119 -9.30 7.25 -10.07
N SER A 120 -9.02 5.99 -10.35
CA SER A 120 -7.68 5.43 -10.51
C SER A 120 -7.03 5.92 -11.79
N GLY A 121 -5.72 6.16 -11.79
CA GLY A 121 -4.92 6.09 -13.01
C GLY A 121 -4.71 4.63 -13.44
N TYR A 122 -3.77 3.94 -12.79
CA TYR A 122 -3.33 2.60 -13.16
C TYR A 122 -3.40 1.64 -11.97
N LEU A 123 -4.11 0.52 -12.14
CA LEU A 123 -4.04 -0.62 -11.23
C LEU A 123 -3.33 -1.77 -11.93
N SER A 124 -2.28 -2.29 -11.32
CA SER A 124 -1.58 -3.49 -11.76
C SER A 124 -1.49 -4.49 -10.63
N SER A 125 -1.75 -5.75 -10.93
CA SER A 125 -1.44 -6.86 -10.02
C SER A 125 -0.46 -7.83 -10.67
N GLY A 126 0.35 -8.49 -9.85
CA GLY A 126 1.27 -9.53 -10.29
C GLY A 126 0.56 -10.82 -10.70
N GLU A 127 1.34 -11.79 -11.19
CA GLU A 127 0.82 -13.12 -11.51
C GLU A 127 0.18 -13.79 -10.29
N LYS A 128 -0.84 -14.63 -10.54
CA LYS A 128 -1.53 -15.44 -9.53
C LYS A 128 -2.16 -14.59 -8.42
N SER A 129 -2.71 -13.44 -8.79
CA SER A 129 -3.51 -12.65 -7.84
C SER A 129 -4.94 -13.15 -7.85
N ASP A 130 -5.46 -13.66 -6.74
CA ASP A 130 -6.79 -14.29 -6.73
C ASP A 130 -7.91 -13.29 -7.11
N TYR A 131 -7.84 -12.06 -6.57
CA TYR A 131 -8.84 -11.01 -6.75
C TYR A 131 -8.21 -9.67 -7.13
N VAL A 132 -8.69 -9.08 -8.23
CA VAL A 132 -8.28 -7.75 -8.70
C VAL A 132 -9.54 -6.91 -8.89
N SER A 133 -9.65 -5.80 -8.17
CA SER A 133 -10.85 -4.95 -8.22
C SER A 133 -10.50 -3.47 -8.35
N SER A 134 -10.86 -2.84 -9.46
CA SER A 134 -10.74 -1.39 -9.60
C SER A 134 -12.05 -0.67 -9.32
N GLY A 135 -11.96 0.54 -8.75
CA GLY A 135 -13.09 1.44 -8.62
C GLY A 135 -13.56 2.01 -9.96
N GLU A 136 -14.67 2.76 -9.92
CA GLU A 136 -15.19 3.50 -11.08
C GLU A 136 -14.13 4.46 -11.66
N MET A 137 -14.17 4.67 -12.98
CA MET A 137 -13.32 5.64 -13.68
C MET A 137 -11.81 5.34 -13.52
N SER A 138 -11.44 4.08 -13.67
CA SER A 138 -10.03 3.66 -13.67
C SER A 138 -9.48 3.67 -15.09
N ASP A 139 -8.42 4.43 -15.38
CA ASP A 139 -7.93 4.51 -16.77
C ASP A 139 -7.39 3.15 -17.25
N TYR A 140 -6.59 2.47 -16.43
CA TYR A 140 -5.98 1.18 -16.77
C TYR A 140 -6.07 0.17 -15.62
N VAL A 141 -6.46 -1.06 -15.94
CA VAL A 141 -6.44 -2.20 -15.02
C VAL A 141 -5.70 -3.35 -15.69
N SER A 142 -4.62 -3.83 -15.09
CA SER A 142 -3.92 -5.02 -15.52
C SER A 142 -3.92 -6.06 -14.41
N SER A 143 -4.43 -7.25 -14.70
CA SER A 143 -4.14 -8.41 -13.89
C SER A 143 -3.01 -9.23 -14.48
N GLY A 144 -2.22 -9.87 -13.62
CA GLY A 144 -1.26 -10.87 -14.06
C GLY A 144 -1.95 -12.18 -14.44
N GLU A 145 -1.21 -13.04 -15.14
CA GLU A 145 -1.72 -14.35 -15.53
C GLU A 145 -2.24 -15.15 -14.33
N LYS A 146 -3.28 -15.96 -14.55
CA LYS A 146 -3.90 -16.82 -13.53
C LYS A 146 -4.55 -16.04 -12.39
N SER A 147 -5.02 -14.83 -12.66
CA SER A 147 -5.92 -14.16 -11.72
C SER A 147 -7.31 -14.79 -11.81
N ASP A 148 -7.89 -15.14 -10.66
CA ASP A 148 -9.17 -15.88 -10.63
C ASP A 148 -10.36 -14.95 -10.89
N TYR A 149 -10.34 -13.73 -10.33
CA TYR A 149 -11.42 -12.76 -10.46
C TYR A 149 -10.90 -11.35 -10.74
N VAL A 150 -11.37 -10.75 -11.84
CA VAL A 150 -11.07 -9.35 -12.18
C VAL A 150 -12.36 -8.56 -12.34
N LEU A 151 -12.53 -7.57 -11.48
CA LEU A 151 -13.63 -6.61 -11.50
C LEU A 151 -13.06 -5.25 -11.88
N SER A 152 -13.56 -4.69 -12.99
CA SER A 152 -13.24 -3.32 -13.37
C SER A 152 -14.45 -2.44 -13.21
N GLY A 153 -14.29 -1.29 -12.55
CA GLY A 153 -15.36 -0.33 -12.35
C GLY A 153 -15.91 0.23 -13.67
N GLU A 154 -17.12 0.79 -13.61
CA GLU A 154 -17.71 1.45 -14.78
C GLU A 154 -16.78 2.54 -15.33
N LYS A 155 -16.76 2.69 -16.66
CA LYS A 155 -15.91 3.65 -17.38
C LYS A 155 -14.42 3.43 -17.15
N SER A 156 -14.01 2.17 -17.01
CA SER A 156 -12.59 1.85 -17.15
C SER A 156 -12.22 1.83 -18.63
N ASP A 157 -11.12 2.48 -18.99
CA ASP A 157 -10.76 2.64 -20.41
C ASP A 157 -10.08 1.38 -20.96
N TYR A 158 -9.17 0.77 -20.18
CA TYR A 158 -8.42 -0.42 -20.60
C TYR A 158 -8.33 -1.47 -19.49
N VAL A 159 -8.65 -2.73 -19.83
CA VAL A 159 -8.53 -3.89 -18.92
C VAL A 159 -7.75 -5.00 -19.61
N THR A 160 -6.65 -5.44 -19.00
CA THR A 160 -5.83 -6.59 -19.42
C THR A 160 -5.82 -7.67 -18.36
N LEU A 161 -5.78 -8.93 -18.80
CA LEU A 161 -5.90 -10.12 -17.95
C LEU A 161 -4.69 -11.05 -18.08
#